data_AF-A0A966F9T7-F1
#
_entry.id   AF-A0A966F9T7-F1
#
_cell.length_a   1.000
_cell.length_b   1.000
_cell.length_c   1.000
_cell.angle_alpha   90.00
_cell.angle_beta   90.00
_cell.angle_gamma   90.00
#
_symmetry.space_group_name_H-M   'P 1'
#
loop_
_entity.id
_entity.type
_entity.pdbx_description
1 polymer ?
#
loop_
_entity_poly.entity_id
_entity_poly.type
_entity_poly.pdbx_seq_one_letter_code
_entity_poly.pdbx_strand_id
1 'polypeptide(L)'
;ELALAEMCNVVKDTYGGDKGGFIAGQVYEFSGFVSDEGSLSDSRSAEKHIAILTYWKSFEEHERSHADKAFKDKFAALAELCVESKELGYNMLWQGVLE
;
A
#
# COMPACT_ATOMS: atom_id res chain seq x y z
N GLU A 1 -0.10 0.65 14.12
CA GLU A 1 -1.38 1.26 13.68
C GLU A 1 -1.30 2.78 13.52
N LEU A 2 -0.92 3.57 14.54
CA LEU A 2 -0.88 5.05 14.45
C LEU A 2 0.02 5.59 13.32
N ALA A 3 1.29 5.17 13.27
CA ALA A 3 2.23 5.63 12.23
C ALA A 3 1.74 5.32 10.81
N LEU A 4 1.08 4.17 10.63
CA LEU A 4 0.48 3.75 9.38
C LEU A 4 -0.69 4.66 8.99
N ALA A 5 -1.61 4.90 9.91
CA ALA A 5 -2.75 5.79 9.69
C ALA A 5 -2.32 7.24 9.39
N GLU A 6 -1.28 7.73 10.07
CA GLU A 6 -0.72 9.05 9.77
C GLU A 6 -0.11 9.12 8.38
N MET A 7 0.70 8.13 7.99
CA MET A 7 1.30 8.06 6.65
C MET A 7 0.20 8.04 5.57
N CYS A 8 -0.79 7.17 5.71
CA CYS A 8 -1.90 7.07 4.75
C CYS A 8 -2.70 8.38 4.63
N ASN A 9 -2.96 9.07 5.75
CA ASN A 9 -3.66 10.35 5.71
C ASN A 9 -2.82 11.45 5.04
N VAL A 10 -1.52 11.52 5.32
CA VAL A 10 -0.62 12.47 4.67
C VAL A 10 -0.58 12.25 3.17
N VAL A 11 -0.47 10.99 2.71
CA VAL A 11 -0.49 10.67 1.28
C VAL A 11 -1.81 11.14 0.64
N LYS A 12 -2.94 10.75 1.22
CA LYS A 12 -4.28 11.11 0.74
C LYS A 12 -4.48 12.63 0.64
N ASP A 13 -4.15 13.36 1.72
CA ASP A 13 -4.45 14.79 1.81
C ASP A 13 -3.49 15.65 0.97
N THR A 14 -2.24 15.21 0.84
CA THR A 14 -1.19 15.94 0.12
C THR A 14 -1.27 15.70 -1.39
N TYR A 15 -1.51 14.44 -1.81
CA TYR A 15 -1.38 14.03 -3.22
C TYR A 15 -2.71 13.65 -3.88
N GLY A 16 -3.84 13.80 -3.18
CA GLY A 16 -5.16 13.44 -3.69
C GLY A 16 -5.55 14.16 -4.98
N GLY A 17 -6.07 13.38 -5.94
CA GLY A 17 -6.63 13.88 -7.19
C GLY A 17 -5.60 14.57 -8.08
N ASP A 18 -5.90 15.78 -8.54
CA ASP A 18 -5.04 16.52 -9.46
C ASP A 18 -3.79 17.13 -8.78
N LYS A 19 -3.70 17.09 -7.44
CA LYS A 19 -2.53 17.61 -6.70
C LYS A 19 -1.30 16.73 -6.87
N GLY A 20 -1.50 15.41 -6.97
CA GLY A 20 -0.39 14.46 -7.02
C GLY A 20 -0.75 13.07 -7.54
N GLY A 21 -1.95 12.87 -8.08
CA GLY A 21 -2.31 11.63 -8.76
C GLY A 21 -2.80 10.50 -7.87
N PHE A 22 -2.86 10.66 -6.54
CA PHE A 22 -3.42 9.65 -5.64
C PHE A 22 -4.94 9.55 -5.85
N ILE A 23 -5.43 8.33 -6.07
CA ILE A 23 -6.85 8.04 -6.35
C ILE A 23 -7.52 7.46 -5.10
N ALA A 24 -6.92 6.42 -4.51
CA ALA A 24 -7.48 5.70 -3.37
C ALA A 24 -6.41 4.87 -2.67
N GLY A 25 -6.70 4.39 -1.46
CA GLY A 25 -5.84 3.45 -0.76
C GLY A 25 -6.60 2.60 0.24
N GLN A 26 -6.10 1.40 0.47
CA GLN A 26 -6.66 0.39 1.38
C GLN A 26 -5.51 -0.28 2.13
N VAL A 27 -5.77 -0.67 3.38
CA VAL A 27 -4.79 -1.30 4.26
C VAL A 27 -5.40 -2.58 4.81
N TYR A 28 -4.68 -3.68 4.70
CA TYR A 28 -5.10 -4.98 5.20
C TYR A 28 -4.01 -5.61 6.06
N GLU A 29 -4.40 -6.22 7.16
CA GLU A 29 -3.55 -7.14 7.91
C GLU A 29 -3.79 -8.57 7.42
N PHE A 30 -2.72 -9.34 7.23
CA PHE A 30 -2.84 -10.76 6.92
C PHE A 30 -3.48 -11.52 8.09
N SER A 31 -4.63 -12.14 7.84
CA SER A 31 -5.42 -12.83 8.88
C SER A 31 -4.84 -14.18 9.33
N GLY A 32 -3.79 -14.67 8.66
CA GLY A 32 -3.28 -16.03 8.84
C GLY A 32 -3.99 -17.06 7.96
N PHE A 33 -5.02 -16.66 7.20
CA PHE A 33 -5.77 -17.56 6.33
C PHE A 33 -5.08 -17.73 4.96
N VAL A 34 -4.78 -18.97 4.60
CA VAL A 34 -4.33 -19.37 3.26
C VAL A 34 -5.33 -20.37 2.71
N SER A 35 -5.84 -20.12 1.50
CA SER A 35 -6.86 -20.99 0.89
C SER A 35 -6.25 -22.29 0.38
N ASP A 36 -6.80 -23.42 0.80
CA ASP A 36 -6.36 -24.74 0.35
C ASP A 36 -6.68 -25.01 -1.12
N GLU A 37 -7.81 -24.50 -1.62
CA GLU A 37 -8.26 -24.71 -3.00
C GLU A 37 -7.74 -23.64 -3.95
N GLY A 38 -7.48 -22.43 -3.44
CA GLY A 38 -7.01 -21.30 -4.24
C GLY A 38 -5.49 -21.22 -4.40
N SER A 39 -4.72 -22.01 -3.63
CA SER A 39 -3.26 -21.98 -3.65
C SER A 39 -2.70 -23.15 -4.46
N LEU A 40 -1.86 -22.86 -5.45
CA LEU A 40 -1.19 -23.89 -6.26
C LEU A 40 0.13 -24.40 -5.67
N SER A 41 0.68 -23.70 -4.66
CA SER A 41 1.97 -24.04 -4.04
C SER A 41 1.82 -24.84 -2.76
N ASP A 42 2.75 -25.78 -2.52
CA ASP A 42 2.82 -26.56 -1.28
C ASP A 42 3.24 -25.72 -0.05
N SER A 43 3.92 -24.59 -0.25
CA SER A 43 4.22 -23.65 0.83
C SER A 43 2.95 -22.92 1.25
N ARG A 44 2.41 -23.27 2.42
CA ARG A 44 1.16 -22.70 2.95
C ARG A 44 1.34 -21.69 4.07
N SER A 45 2.57 -21.44 4.51
CA SER A 45 2.85 -20.43 5.52
C SER A 45 3.19 -19.11 4.87
N ALA A 46 2.55 -18.05 5.34
CA ALA A 46 2.96 -16.68 5.10
C ALA A 46 3.25 -16.02 6.45
N GLU A 47 4.26 -15.16 6.49
CA GLU A 47 4.59 -14.38 7.67
C GLU A 47 3.50 -13.35 7.95
N LYS A 48 3.43 -12.83 9.18
CA LYS A 48 2.54 -11.71 9.49
C LYS A 48 3.01 -10.48 8.73
N HIS A 49 2.12 -9.89 7.95
CA HIS A 49 2.43 -8.70 7.16
C HIS A 49 1.18 -7.83 7.01
N ILE A 50 1.44 -6.59 6.58
CA ILE A 50 0.41 -5.63 6.21
C ILE A 50 0.55 -5.39 4.71
N ALA A 51 -0.57 -5.39 3.99
CA ALA A 51 -0.63 -4.97 2.60
C ALA A 51 -1.21 -3.54 2.54
N ILE A 52 -0.46 -2.63 1.94
CA ILE A 52 -0.89 -1.26 1.65
C ILE A 52 -1.11 -1.19 0.14
N LEU A 53 -2.37 -1.12 -0.29
CA LEU A 53 -2.73 -0.97 -1.69
C LEU A 53 -3.02 0.50 -1.93
N THR A 54 -2.31 1.12 -2.87
CA THR A 54 -2.58 2.49 -3.30
C THR A 54 -2.79 2.54 -4.79
N TYR A 55 -3.70 3.41 -5.21
CA TYR A 55 -4.09 3.60 -6.60
C TYR A 55 -3.66 4.98 -7.03
N TRP A 56 -2.94 5.03 -8.15
CA TRP A 56 -2.38 6.26 -8.68
C TRP A 56 -2.70 6.39 -10.17
N LYS A 57 -2.78 7.63 -10.64
CA LYS A 57 -2.95 7.92 -12.06
C LYS A 57 -1.74 7.53 -12.90
N SER A 58 -0.52 7.57 -12.33
CA SER A 58 0.69 7.03 -12.95
C SER A 58 1.76 6.66 -11.91
N PHE A 59 2.70 5.80 -12.30
CA PHE A 59 3.83 5.42 -11.45
C PHE A 59 4.77 6.59 -11.18
N GLU A 60 4.91 7.51 -12.13
CA GLU A 60 5.73 8.71 -11.96
C GLU A 60 5.16 9.63 -10.87
N GLU A 61 3.83 9.75 -10.76
CA GLU A 61 3.24 10.57 -9.71
C GLU A 61 3.40 9.94 -8.33
N HIS A 62 3.28 8.62 -8.24
CA HIS A 62 3.59 7.84 -7.04
C HIS A 62 5.06 8.06 -6.60
N GLU A 63 6.03 7.89 -7.50
CA GLU A 63 7.45 8.07 -7.18
C GLU A 63 7.79 9.52 -6.79
N ARG A 64 7.12 10.52 -7.37
CA ARG A 64 7.27 11.93 -6.93
C ARG A 64 6.80 12.11 -5.49
N SER A 65 5.72 11.45 -5.08
CA SER A 65 5.27 11.49 -3.69
C SER A 65 6.31 10.87 -2.74
N HIS A 66 6.99 9.81 -3.16
CA HIS A 66 8.06 9.15 -2.38
C HIS A 66 9.32 10.02 -2.25
N ALA A 67 9.56 10.91 -3.22
CA ALA A 67 10.67 11.86 -3.17
C ALA A 67 10.43 13.03 -2.20
N ASP A 68 9.17 13.34 -1.86
CA ASP A 68 8.77 14.47 -1.03
C ASP A 68 9.13 14.25 0.45
N LYS A 69 9.52 15.33 1.13
CA LYS A 69 9.81 15.34 2.56
C LYS A 69 8.58 14.95 3.40
N ALA A 70 7.39 15.42 3.02
CA ALA A 70 6.16 15.13 3.77
C ALA A 70 5.89 13.62 3.86
N PHE A 71 6.17 12.89 2.79
CA PHE A 71 6.12 11.43 2.79
C PHE A 71 7.27 10.82 3.58
N LYS A 72 8.52 11.19 3.26
CA LYS A 72 9.72 10.60 3.87
C LYS A 72 9.72 10.66 5.39
N ASP A 73 9.29 11.78 5.96
CA ASP A 73 9.23 11.95 7.42
C ASP A 73 8.26 10.94 8.06
N LYS A 74 7.10 10.68 7.43
CA LYS A 74 6.11 9.73 7.93
C LYS A 74 6.51 8.28 7.65
N PHE A 75 7.05 8.01 6.46
CA PHE A 75 7.50 6.69 6.08
C PHE A 75 8.68 6.21 6.93
N ALA A 76 9.61 7.10 7.31
CA ALA A 76 10.72 6.73 8.19
C ALA A 76 10.23 6.16 9.53
N ALA A 77 9.25 6.80 10.17
CA ALA A 77 8.66 6.31 11.41
C ALA A 77 7.93 4.97 11.26
N LEU A 78 7.32 4.73 10.09
CA LEU A 78 6.69 3.44 9.79
C LEU A 78 7.74 2.35 9.51
N ALA A 79 8.80 2.68 8.77
CA ALA A 79 9.85 1.75 8.38
C ALA A 79 10.63 1.20 9.59
N GLU A 80 10.78 1.98 10.66
CA GLU A 80 11.37 1.51 11.93
C GLU A 80 10.59 0.36 12.58
N LEU A 81 9.32 0.18 12.20
CA LEU A 81 8.46 -0.90 12.71
C LEU A 81 8.44 -2.13 11.78
N CYS A 82 9.09 -2.04 10.62
CA CYS A 82 9.08 -3.08 9.59
C CYS A 82 10.39 -3.86 9.60
N VAL A 83 10.30 -5.19 9.45
CA VAL A 83 11.49 -6.03 9.20
C VAL A 83 11.92 -5.92 7.74
N GLU A 84 10.96 -5.89 6.83
CA GLU A 84 11.15 -5.73 5.39
C GLU A 84 9.95 -4.97 4.82
N SER A 85 10.17 -4.28 3.70
CA SER A 85 9.08 -3.71 2.89
C SER A 85 9.37 -3.95 1.41
N LYS A 86 8.33 -4.32 0.66
CA LYS A 86 8.39 -4.46 -0.79
C LYS A 86 7.15 -3.83 -1.40
N GLU A 87 7.37 -2.87 -2.30
CA GLU A 87 6.31 -2.20 -3.03
C GLU A 87 6.43 -2.55 -4.52
N LEU A 88 5.31 -2.98 -5.10
CA LEU A 88 5.25 -3.47 -6.47
C LEU A 88 4.20 -2.68 -7.25
N GLY A 89 4.55 -2.25 -8.45
CA GLY A 89 3.63 -1.61 -9.38
C GLY A 89 2.83 -2.63 -10.19
N TYR A 90 1.52 -2.42 -10.30
CA TYR A 90 0.63 -3.27 -11.07
C TYR A 90 -0.26 -2.44 -11.99
N ASN A 91 -0.52 -2.95 -13.20
CA ASN A 91 -1.60 -2.44 -14.05
C ASN A 91 -2.90 -3.13 -13.65
N MET A 92 -3.93 -2.35 -13.35
CA MET A 92 -5.25 -2.89 -13.02
C MET A 92 -5.89 -3.50 -14.27
N LEU A 93 -5.96 -4.83 -14.30
CA LEU A 93 -6.58 -5.58 -15.39
C LEU A 93 -8.08 -5.75 -15.21
N TRP A 94 -8.53 -5.82 -13.96
CA TRP A 94 -9.94 -6.01 -13.61
C TRP A 94 -10.21 -5.48 -12.21
N GLN A 95 -11.37 -4.84 -12.04
CA GLN A 95 -11.93 -4.48 -10.75
C GLN A 95 -13.41 -4.86 -10.79
N GLY A 96 -13.88 -5.50 -9.73
CA GLY A 96 -15.31 -5.79 -9.55
C GLY A 96 -16.14 -4.51 -9.43
N VAL A 97 -17.46 -4.69 -9.37
CA VAL A 97 -18.38 -3.56 -9.20
C VAL A 97 -18.29 -3.02 -7.78
N LEU A 98 -18.21 -1.70 -7.63
CA LEU A 98 -18.55 -1.03 -6.37
C LEU A 98 -20.08 -1.02 -6.29
N GLU A 99 -20.68 -1.89 -5.48
CA GLU A 99 -22.09 -1.75 -5.10
C GLU A 99 -22.29 -0.52 -4.21
#